data_AF-K1Q819-F1
#
_entry.id   AF-K1Q819-F1
#
_cell.length_a   1.000
_cell.length_b   1.000
_cell.length_c   1.000
_cell.angle_alpha   90.00
_cell.angle_beta   90.00
_cell.angle_gamma   90.00
#
_symmetry.space_group_name_H-M   'P 1'
#
loop_
_entity.id
_entity.type
_entity.pdbx_description
1 polymer ?
#
loop_
_entity_poly.entity_id
_entity_poly.type
_entity_poly.pdbx_seq_one_letter_code
_entity_poly.pdbx_strand_id
1 'polypeptide(L)'
;MSLVCFRLTGGTTWHAAGLITQARDDLPTSKLMQYSRKLYEDLEADGQNLCMLSKAAGNESHIITPQEAKSLCPLLKVDDLEGALWIPGDGALTAPDVALTFASLAKEMGAKIFERVGVESVVAKRRVVSHVETTAGKIECEYFVNCAGMVRKCQ
;
A
#
# COMPACT_ATOMS: atom_id res chain seq x y z
N MET A 1 -0.43 -13.57 -26.25
CA MET A 1 0.60 -12.64 -25.75
C MET A 1 -0.03 -11.82 -24.62
N SER A 2 0.03 -12.32 -23.39
CA SER A 2 -0.48 -11.60 -22.21
C SER A 2 0.57 -10.57 -21.79
N LEU A 3 0.27 -9.28 -21.99
CA LEU A 3 1.08 -8.15 -21.53
C LEU A 3 1.02 -8.05 -20.00
N VAL A 4 1.79 -8.88 -19.29
CA VAL A 4 2.06 -8.65 -17.86
C VAL A 4 3.15 -7.59 -17.79
N CYS A 5 2.80 -6.40 -17.31
CA CYS A 5 3.75 -5.30 -17.16
C CYS A 5 4.61 -5.53 -15.90
N PHE A 6 5.83 -6.06 -16.08
CA PHE A 6 6.82 -6.21 -15.00
C PHE A 6 7.47 -4.87 -14.61
N ARG A 7 6.70 -3.79 -14.52
CA ARG A 7 7.17 -2.50 -13.98
C ARG A 7 6.65 -2.29 -12.57
N LEU A 8 7.36 -1.45 -11.81
CA LEU A 8 6.87 -0.95 -10.53
C LEU A 8 5.46 -0.38 -10.72
N THR A 9 4.61 -0.65 -9.73
CA THR A 9 3.18 -0.29 -9.71
C THR A 9 2.29 -1.04 -10.70
N GLY A 10 2.81 -1.75 -11.70
CA GLY A 10 2.04 -2.37 -12.80
C GLY A 10 1.08 -3.51 -12.43
N GLY A 11 0.96 -3.86 -11.15
CA GLY A 11 -0.03 -4.79 -10.62
C GLY A 11 -1.28 -4.09 -10.08
N THR A 12 -1.88 -4.65 -9.03
CA THR A 12 -3.11 -4.09 -8.42
C THR A 12 -2.90 -2.70 -7.82
N THR A 13 -1.67 -2.37 -7.45
CA THR A 13 -1.29 -1.04 -6.96
C THR A 13 -1.63 0.08 -7.94
N TRP A 14 -1.45 -0.13 -9.26
CA TRP A 14 -1.72 0.90 -10.28
C TRP A 14 -3.15 1.42 -10.23
N HIS A 15 -4.11 0.50 -10.05
CA HIS A 15 -5.53 0.81 -10.12
C HIS A 15 -6.20 0.89 -8.74
N ALA A 16 -5.42 0.93 -7.66
CA ALA A 16 -5.95 1.05 -6.31
C ALA A 16 -6.44 2.50 -6.06
N ALA A 17 -7.66 2.65 -5.54
CA ALA A 17 -8.22 3.96 -5.18
C ALA A 17 -7.47 4.65 -4.02
N GLY A 18 -6.66 3.90 -3.27
CA GLY A 18 -5.73 4.45 -2.29
C GLY A 18 -6.38 5.01 -1.02
N LEU A 19 -7.55 4.48 -0.63
CA LEU A 19 -8.19 4.80 0.63
C LEU A 19 -7.36 4.27 1.82
N ILE A 20 -7.07 5.14 2.77
CA ILE A 20 -6.37 4.82 4.01
C ILE A 20 -7.35 5.00 5.16
N THR A 21 -7.76 3.89 5.74
CA THR A 21 -8.74 3.86 6.84
C THR A 21 -8.19 3.06 8.01
N GLN A 22 -8.29 3.59 9.22
CA GLN A 22 -7.60 3.03 10.38
C GLN A 22 -8.38 1.93 11.11
N ALA A 23 -9.71 2.01 11.13
CA ALA A 23 -10.53 1.05 11.86
C ALA A 23 -10.67 -0.28 11.12
N ARG A 24 -10.43 -1.38 11.84
CA ARG A 24 -10.62 -2.77 11.39
C ARG A 24 -11.26 -3.58 12.51
N ASP A 25 -11.87 -4.70 12.15
CA ASP A 25 -12.58 -5.57 13.10
C ASP A 25 -11.62 -6.26 14.09
N ASP A 26 -10.33 -6.30 13.78
CA ASP A 26 -9.28 -6.86 14.64
C ASP A 26 -8.18 -5.85 15.00
N LEU A 27 -7.59 -6.04 16.18
CA LEU A 27 -6.54 -5.16 16.72
C LEU A 27 -5.24 -5.20 15.91
N PRO A 28 -4.70 -6.37 15.48
CA PRO A 28 -3.50 -6.41 14.65
C PRO A 28 -3.62 -5.59 13.35
N THR A 29 -4.71 -5.77 12.60
CA THR A 29 -4.90 -5.02 11.35
C THR A 29 -5.13 -3.54 11.63
N SER A 30 -5.87 -3.19 12.69
CA SER A 30 -6.03 -1.77 13.10
C SER A 30 -4.69 -1.11 13.41
N LYS A 31 -3.80 -1.79 14.16
CA LYS A 31 -2.45 -1.28 14.45
C LYS A 31 -1.61 -1.13 13.19
N LEU A 32 -1.71 -2.07 12.25
CA LEU A 32 -1.02 -1.98 10.97
C LEU A 32 -1.50 -0.76 10.18
N MET A 33 -2.82 -0.51 10.10
CA MET A 33 -3.36 0.65 9.37
C MET A 33 -2.94 1.98 10.03
N GLN A 34 -2.97 2.07 11.37
CA GLN A 34 -2.50 3.25 12.10
C GLN A 34 -1.01 3.51 11.88
N TYR A 35 -0.19 2.45 11.88
CA TYR A 35 1.23 2.56 11.56
C TYR A 35 1.46 3.04 10.12
N SER A 36 0.77 2.43 9.13
CA SER A 36 0.89 2.83 7.72
C SER A 36 0.52 4.28 7.51
N ARG A 37 -0.58 4.74 8.13
CA ARG A 37 -0.98 6.14 8.09
C ARG A 37 0.12 7.05 8.62
N LYS A 38 0.59 6.80 9.85
CA LYS A 38 1.64 7.62 10.47
C LYS A 38 2.89 7.66 9.61
N LEU A 39 3.30 6.51 9.07
CA LEU A 39 4.44 6.43 8.16
C LEU A 39 4.26 7.32 6.92
N TYR A 40 3.07 7.35 6.33
CA TYR A 40 2.82 8.20 5.15
C TYR A 40 2.80 9.69 5.51
N GLU A 41 2.26 10.05 6.68
CA GLU A 41 2.31 11.43 7.20
C GLU A 41 3.76 11.87 7.45
N ASP A 42 4.59 11.01 8.06
CA ASP A 42 6.01 11.29 8.32
C ASP A 42 6.78 11.46 6.99
N LEU A 43 6.53 10.61 5.98
CA LEU A 43 7.17 10.73 4.67
C LEU A 43 6.76 12.01 3.92
N GLU A 44 5.49 12.40 3.97
CA GLU A 44 5.03 13.68 3.42
C GLU A 44 5.71 14.87 4.13
N ALA A 45 5.81 14.82 5.46
CA ALA A 45 6.49 15.84 6.26
C ALA A 45 8.00 15.95 5.94
N ASP A 46 8.65 14.84 5.63
CA ASP A 46 10.06 14.78 5.18
C ASP A 46 10.26 15.29 3.74
N GLY A 47 9.21 15.79 3.09
CA GLY A 47 9.26 16.39 1.77
C GLY A 47 9.26 15.37 0.63
N GLN A 48 8.88 14.12 0.89
CA GLN A 48 8.68 13.14 -0.16
C GLN A 48 7.45 13.50 -1.01
N ASN A 49 7.40 13.00 -2.23
CA ASN A 49 6.31 13.28 -3.17
C ASN A 49 5.05 12.45 -2.83
N LEU A 50 4.53 12.62 -1.62
CA LEU A 50 3.27 12.07 -1.13
C LEU A 50 2.37 13.24 -0.73
N CYS A 51 1.08 13.13 -1.04
CA CYS A 51 0.09 14.11 -0.62
C CYS A 51 -1.09 13.37 -0.01
N MET A 52 -1.15 13.33 1.33
CA MET A 52 -2.24 12.68 2.03
C MET A 52 -3.44 13.62 2.09
N LEU A 53 -4.51 13.25 1.38
CA LEU A 53 -5.79 13.94 1.48
C LEU A 53 -6.50 13.48 2.75
N SER A 54 -6.10 14.06 3.89
CA SER A 54 -6.76 13.90 5.18
C SER A 54 -7.33 15.24 5.65
N LYS A 55 -8.47 15.22 6.34
CA LYS A 55 -9.14 16.43 6.85
C LYS A 55 -8.74 16.79 8.27
N ALA A 56 -8.01 15.94 8.99
CA ALA A 56 -7.60 16.21 10.37
C ALA A 56 -6.52 15.24 10.90
N ALA A 57 -5.73 15.72 11.87
CA ALA A 57 -4.87 14.87 12.69
C ALA A 57 -5.70 14.26 13.84
N GLY A 58 -5.53 12.96 14.12
CA GLY A 58 -6.25 12.29 15.23
C GLY A 58 -6.55 10.82 14.96
N ASN A 59 -6.47 9.99 16.01
CA ASN A 59 -6.63 8.52 15.93
C ASN A 59 -7.94 8.03 16.59
N GLU A 60 -8.78 8.96 17.04
CA GLU A 60 -10.04 8.65 17.68
C GLU A 60 -11.15 8.46 16.65
N SER A 61 -12.09 7.57 16.96
CA SER A 61 -13.27 7.32 16.15
C SER A 61 -14.49 7.89 16.85
N HIS A 62 -15.31 8.63 16.10
CA HIS A 62 -16.51 9.27 16.63
C HIS A 62 -17.74 8.71 15.90
N ILE A 63 -18.73 8.26 16.66
CA ILE A 63 -20.08 8.10 16.14
C ILE A 63 -20.70 9.49 16.08
N ILE A 64 -21.10 9.90 14.89
CA ILE A 64 -21.64 11.23 14.63
C ILE A 64 -23.06 11.14 14.08
N THR A 65 -23.81 12.19 14.34
CA THR A 65 -25.17 12.38 13.82
C THR A 65 -25.15 12.65 12.31
N PRO A 66 -26.28 12.44 11.62
CA PRO A 66 -26.40 12.79 10.21
C PRO A 66 -26.10 14.26 9.91
N GLN A 67 -26.48 15.18 10.80
CA GLN A 67 -26.23 16.62 10.63
C GLN A 67 -24.76 16.99 10.78
N GLU A 68 -24.03 16.32 11.67
CA GLU A 68 -22.56 16.45 11.78
C GLU A 68 -21.88 15.92 10.52
N ALA A 69 -22.33 14.77 10.00
CA ALA A 69 -21.81 14.22 8.74
C ALA A 69 -22.05 15.17 7.55
N LYS A 70 -23.23 15.80 7.49
CA LYS A 70 -23.55 16.85 6.50
C LYS A 70 -22.63 18.06 6.62
N SER A 71 -22.26 18.44 7.85
CA SER A 71 -21.33 19.55 8.10
C SER A 71 -19.91 19.23 7.59
N LEU A 72 -19.45 17.99 7.75
CA LEU A 72 -18.14 17.52 7.26
C LEU A 72 -18.09 17.34 5.72
N CYS A 73 -19.21 16.93 5.12
CA CYS A 73 -19.38 16.76 3.69
C CYS A 73 -20.73 17.33 3.24
N PRO A 74 -20.79 18.63 2.84
CA PRO A 74 -22.04 19.28 2.45
C PRO A 74 -22.78 18.61 1.28
N LEU A 75 -22.06 17.84 0.46
CA LEU A 75 -22.63 17.09 -0.68
C LEU A 75 -23.35 15.79 -0.26
N LEU A 76 -23.13 15.29 0.96
CA LEU A 76 -23.73 14.05 1.46
C LEU A 76 -25.26 14.22 1.62
N LYS A 77 -26.07 13.32 1.08
CA LYS A 77 -27.50 13.24 1.42
C LYS A 77 -27.64 12.50 2.75
N VAL A 78 -28.52 12.98 3.61
CA VAL A 78 -28.63 12.50 5.00
C VAL A 78 -30.06 12.16 5.41
N ASP A 79 -31.02 12.23 4.48
CA ASP A 79 -32.45 12.04 4.76
C ASP A 79 -32.77 10.61 5.20
N ASP A 80 -31.96 9.63 4.80
CA ASP A 80 -32.06 8.20 5.09
C ASP A 80 -30.90 7.66 5.95
N LEU A 81 -30.09 8.55 6.53
CA LEU A 81 -28.92 8.19 7.33
C LEU A 81 -29.29 8.12 8.82
N GLU A 82 -29.03 6.98 9.46
CA GLU A 82 -29.22 6.81 10.92
C GLU A 82 -28.06 7.41 11.74
N GLY A 83 -26.86 7.43 11.16
CA GLY A 83 -25.63 7.95 11.78
C GLY A 83 -24.41 7.61 10.93
N ALA A 84 -23.24 8.08 11.33
CA ALA A 84 -21.98 7.77 10.65
C ALA A 84 -20.82 7.54 11.63
N LEU A 85 -19.82 6.80 11.17
CA LEU A 85 -18.53 6.70 11.82
C LEU A 85 -17.57 7.69 11.16
N TRP A 86 -17.01 8.60 11.95
CA TRP A 86 -16.00 9.54 11.49
C TRP A 86 -14.66 9.27 12.16
N ILE A 87 -13.62 9.19 11.35
CA ILE A 87 -12.24 9.02 11.78
C ILE A 87 -11.46 10.20 11.16
N PRO A 88 -11.08 11.22 11.94
CA PRO A 88 -10.55 12.49 11.44
C PRO A 88 -9.34 12.31 10.50
N GLY A 89 -8.54 11.29 10.79
CA GLY A 89 -7.32 10.99 10.09
C GLY A 89 -7.39 9.97 8.97
N ASP A 90 -8.59 9.45 8.67
CA ASP A 90 -8.77 8.67 7.47
C ASP A 90 -8.72 9.59 6.24
N GLY A 91 -8.22 9.05 5.13
CA GLY A 91 -7.95 9.85 3.96
C GLY A 91 -7.67 9.02 2.72
N ALA A 92 -7.07 9.65 1.73
CA ALA A 92 -6.65 8.99 0.50
C ALA A 92 -5.26 9.46 0.06
N LEU A 93 -4.55 8.55 -0.60
CA LEU A 93 -3.26 8.75 -1.24
C LEU A 93 -3.28 8.09 -2.62
N THR A 94 -2.39 8.50 -3.50
CA THR A 94 -2.15 7.77 -4.76
C THR A 94 -1.26 6.57 -4.48
N ALA A 95 -1.80 5.35 -4.57
CA ALA A 95 -1.05 4.13 -4.27
C ALA A 95 0.23 3.94 -5.13
N PRO A 96 0.25 4.29 -6.44
CA PRO A 96 1.47 4.35 -7.23
C PRO A 96 2.55 5.26 -6.64
N ASP A 97 2.19 6.45 -6.16
CA ASP A 97 3.14 7.43 -5.63
C ASP A 97 3.79 6.90 -4.35
N VAL A 98 3.00 6.26 -3.47
CA VAL A 98 3.52 5.56 -2.27
C VAL A 98 4.57 4.52 -2.65
N ALA A 99 4.26 3.65 -3.61
CA ALA A 99 5.18 2.60 -4.05
C ALA A 99 6.45 3.15 -4.70
N LEU A 100 6.34 4.23 -5.49
CA LEU A 100 7.48 4.88 -6.14
C LEU A 100 8.37 5.60 -5.13
N THR A 101 7.78 6.28 -4.15
CA THR A 101 8.51 6.90 -3.04
C THR A 101 9.31 5.86 -2.26
N PHE A 102 8.70 4.74 -1.86
CA PHE A 102 9.44 3.66 -1.22
C PHE A 102 10.55 3.08 -2.10
N ALA A 103 10.30 2.93 -3.41
CA ALA A 103 11.32 2.45 -4.33
C ALA A 103 12.51 3.41 -4.46
N SER A 104 12.27 4.73 -4.42
CA SER A 104 13.35 5.74 -4.43
C SER A 104 14.17 5.65 -3.15
N LEU A 105 13.51 5.72 -2.00
CA LEU A 105 14.16 5.66 -0.69
C LEU A 105 14.94 4.36 -0.49
N ALA A 106 14.38 3.22 -0.90
CA ALA A 106 15.08 1.94 -0.84
C ALA A 106 16.35 1.95 -1.71
N LYS A 107 16.31 2.56 -2.90
CA LYS A 107 17.51 2.70 -3.75
C LYS A 107 18.56 3.61 -3.12
N GLU A 108 18.15 4.70 -2.50
CA GLU A 108 19.04 5.60 -1.76
C GLU A 108 19.72 4.88 -0.58
N MET A 109 19.00 3.95 0.05
CA MET A 109 19.54 3.05 1.08
C MET A 109 20.36 1.87 0.52
N GLY A 110 20.59 1.81 -0.79
CA GLY A 110 21.45 0.81 -1.45
C GLY A 110 20.75 -0.42 -2.02
N ALA A 111 19.41 -0.48 -1.97
CA ALA A 111 18.67 -1.56 -2.60
C ALA A 111 18.77 -1.49 -4.13
N LYS A 112 18.84 -2.66 -4.78
CA LYS A 112 18.83 -2.77 -6.24
C LYS A 112 17.44 -3.19 -6.71
N ILE A 113 16.85 -2.41 -7.61
CA ILE A 113 15.53 -2.71 -8.19
C ILE A 113 15.70 -2.98 -9.68
N PHE A 114 15.24 -4.15 -10.11
CA PHE A 114 15.28 -4.60 -11.50
C PHE A 114 13.84 -4.71 -12.03
N GLU A 115 13.44 -3.77 -12.88
CA GLU A 115 12.17 -3.86 -13.60
C GLU A 115 12.34 -4.70 -14.87
N ARG A 116 11.23 -5.24 -15.39
CA ARG A 116 11.20 -6.11 -16.57
C ARG A 116 12.03 -7.38 -16.43
N VAL A 117 12.23 -7.82 -15.19
CA VAL A 117 12.86 -9.08 -14.83
C VAL A 117 11.82 -9.97 -14.19
N GLY A 118 11.40 -11.01 -14.93
CA GLY A 118 10.45 -12.00 -14.44
C GLY A 118 11.17 -13.08 -13.64
N VAL A 119 10.59 -13.50 -12.51
CA VAL A 119 11.02 -14.70 -11.79
C VAL A 119 10.39 -15.92 -12.48
N GLU A 120 11.23 -16.87 -12.87
CA GLU A 120 10.80 -18.10 -13.55
C GLU A 120 10.76 -19.28 -12.58
N SER A 121 11.77 -19.41 -11.71
CA SER A 121 11.84 -20.46 -10.70
C SER A 121 12.56 -20.00 -9.43
N VAL A 122 12.20 -20.59 -8.29
CA VAL A 122 12.87 -20.40 -7.00
C VAL A 122 13.52 -21.71 -6.61
N VAL A 123 14.85 -21.76 -6.58
CA VAL A 123 15.60 -23.00 -6.42
C VAL A 123 16.07 -23.16 -4.98
N ALA A 124 15.57 -24.21 -4.32
CA ALA A 124 15.93 -24.59 -2.96
C ALA A 124 16.81 -25.84 -2.93
N LYS A 125 17.85 -25.83 -2.08
CA LYS A 125 18.70 -26.99 -1.77
C LYS A 125 18.52 -27.31 -0.29
N ARG A 126 18.20 -28.57 0.03
CA ARG A 126 17.98 -29.02 1.42
C ARG A 126 16.99 -28.12 2.19
N ARG A 127 15.90 -27.70 1.53
CA ARG A 127 14.84 -26.81 2.05
C ARG A 127 15.26 -25.37 2.35
N VAL A 128 16.47 -24.95 1.95
CA VAL A 128 16.92 -23.55 2.02
C VAL A 128 17.00 -23.00 0.62
N VAL A 129 16.50 -21.78 0.40
CA VAL A 129 16.64 -21.12 -0.90
C VAL A 129 18.13 -20.92 -1.21
N SER A 130 18.48 -21.06 -2.48
CA SER A 130 19.85 -20.88 -2.94
C SER A 130 19.94 -19.77 -3.98
N HIS A 131 18.98 -19.71 -4.90
CA HIS A 131 18.92 -18.71 -5.94
C HIS A 131 17.53 -18.65 -6.56
N VAL A 132 17.32 -17.59 -7.33
CA VAL A 132 16.15 -17.37 -8.18
C VAL A 132 16.62 -17.36 -9.63
N GLU A 133 15.94 -18.12 -10.48
CA GLU A 133 16.13 -18.04 -11.93
C GLU A 133 15.19 -16.96 -12.48
N THR A 134 15.75 -16.07 -13.30
CA THR A 134 15.01 -14.95 -13.87
C THR A 134 15.28 -14.81 -15.36
N THR A 135 14.44 -14.05 -16.04
CA THR A 135 14.61 -13.70 -17.45
C THR A 135 15.90 -12.91 -17.75
N ALA A 136 16.60 -12.41 -16.73
CA ALA A 136 17.87 -11.70 -16.82
C ALA A 136 19.06 -12.49 -16.25
N GLY A 137 18.85 -13.77 -15.94
CA GLY A 137 19.86 -14.66 -15.36
C GLY A 137 19.62 -15.00 -13.89
N LYS A 138 20.58 -15.71 -13.31
CA LYS A 138 20.50 -16.23 -11.95
C LYS A 138 20.88 -15.15 -10.92
N ILE A 139 20.10 -15.06 -9.84
CA ILE A 139 20.41 -14.22 -8.68
C ILE A 139 20.53 -15.12 -7.44
N GLU A 140 21.70 -15.14 -6.81
CA GLU A 140 21.93 -15.88 -5.55
C GLU A 140 21.31 -15.13 -4.37
N CYS A 141 20.67 -15.85 -3.45
CA CYS A 141 20.04 -15.26 -2.28
C CYS A 141 19.94 -16.27 -1.13
N GLU A 142 20.05 -15.76 0.10
CA GLU A 142 19.83 -16.52 1.33
C GLU A 142 18.36 -16.53 1.75
N TYR A 143 17.62 -15.49 1.36
CA TYR A 143 16.21 -15.31 1.65
C TYR A 143 15.45 -14.90 0.40
N PHE A 144 14.25 -15.43 0.26
CA PHE A 144 13.30 -15.07 -0.79
C PHE A 144 11.96 -14.71 -0.15
N VAL A 145 11.44 -13.53 -0.47
CA VAL A 145 10.15 -13.04 0.01
C VAL A 145 9.25 -12.84 -1.21
N ASN A 146 8.11 -13.52 -1.24
CA ASN A 146 7.15 -13.37 -2.33
C ASN A 146 6.20 -12.21 -2.05
N CYS A 147 6.42 -11.09 -2.76
CA CYS A 147 5.54 -9.92 -2.75
C CYS A 147 4.86 -9.70 -4.12
N ALA A 148 4.64 -10.76 -4.91
CA ALA A 148 4.17 -10.65 -6.30
C ALA A 148 2.68 -10.30 -6.45
N GLY A 149 1.94 -10.13 -5.35
CA GLY A 149 0.51 -9.85 -5.37
C GLY A 149 -0.29 -10.94 -6.10
N MET A 150 -1.34 -10.54 -6.81
CA MET A 150 -2.12 -11.46 -7.64
C MET A 150 -1.46 -11.66 -9.00
N VAL A 151 -0.74 -12.77 -9.15
CA VAL A 151 -0.20 -13.26 -10.41
C VAL A 151 -0.57 -14.74 -10.60
N ARG A 152 -0.67 -15.21 -11.85
CA ARG A 152 -0.79 -16.66 -12.11
C ARG A 152 0.39 -17.35 -11.42
N LYS A 153 0.13 -18.34 -10.56
CA LYS A 153 1.19 -19.12 -9.91
C LYS A 153 2.14 -19.66 -10.98
N CYS A 154 3.44 -19.45 -10.80
CA CYS A 154 4.42 -20.30 -11.45
C CYS A 154 4.19 -21.72 -10.92
N GLN A 155 3.83 -22.65 -11.81
CA GLN A 155 3.75 -24.08 -11.51
C GLN A 155 5.14 -24.69 -11.66
#